data_AF-T1GLJ5-F1
#
_entry.id   AF-T1GLJ5-F1
#
_cell.length_a   1.000
_cell.length_b   1.000
_cell.length_c   1.000
_cell.angle_alpha   90.00
_cell.angle_beta   90.00
_cell.angle_gamma   90.00
#
_symmetry.space_group_name_H-M   'P 1'
#
loop_
_entity.id
_entity.type
_entity.pdbx_description
1 polymer ?
#
loop_
_entity_poly.entity_id
_entity_poly.type
_entity_poly.pdbx_seq_one_letter_code
_entity_poly.pdbx_strand_id
1 'polypeptide(L)'
;MNRICRIVFCSCHFILKLFNLCKSNSTGALSNISRIRASREDLLDTSTSRKASAVKVTVPYGTLGASREIWANNVESAERDKFDATLEKVLAELEPVALQEQMFCINFFQLDVLSPTGKNTQTTLDPEEKPTSSETDPNISEYLNSSQFPQKKIDRQINEEVRKMMIALFGILEAELINFIQSFEKLDSFYTLYVLVRLTQHVMSAQDTHSFLSMTFASALVHVKRNFDRFMQQQVQSIVECKLPKKSKCGILPYVENFEDFASTAENIFKKTERRADMDKWYLQIVNKIFEYISVHSNDHPKTPSQVIKMENYHHMFSLLSQLKVPGLDAAKKDLFFEGVQQKVAQGVKETEISYQMAFSKQELRKVISQYPAREVKKGLENLYKKVEKHLCEEENLLQVVWRAMQEEFIAQYNYLEERIQKCYAGAMITLEFNINDILNFFSDIAKSH
;
A
#
# COMPACT_ATOMS: atom_id res chain seq x y z
N MET A 1 11.29 -23.69 -39.55
CA MET A 1 12.49 -23.19 -38.84
C MET A 1 12.81 -21.72 -39.14
N ASN A 2 13.09 -21.31 -40.39
CA ASN A 2 13.45 -19.92 -40.72
C ASN A 2 12.41 -18.82 -40.40
N ARG A 3 11.10 -19.12 -40.46
CA ARG A 3 10.04 -18.16 -40.09
C ARG A 3 9.89 -18.02 -38.57
N ILE A 4 9.98 -19.13 -37.82
CA ILE A 4 9.92 -19.15 -36.35
C ILE A 4 11.12 -18.40 -35.75
N CYS A 5 12.34 -18.62 -36.26
CA CYS A 5 13.51 -17.86 -35.82
C CYS A 5 13.40 -16.36 -36.11
N ARG A 6 12.83 -15.95 -37.25
CA ARG A 6 12.58 -14.53 -37.53
C ARG A 6 11.54 -13.92 -36.60
N ILE A 7 10.48 -14.65 -36.25
CA ILE A 7 9.43 -14.18 -35.34
C ILE A 7 9.99 -14.05 -33.92
N VAL A 8 10.61 -15.10 -33.37
CA VAL A 8 11.26 -15.06 -32.03
C VAL A 8 12.25 -13.90 -31.94
N PHE A 9 13.07 -13.70 -32.97
CA PHE A 9 14.06 -12.63 -33.00
C PHE A 9 13.42 -11.24 -33.09
N CYS A 10 12.32 -11.08 -33.85
CA CYS A 10 11.61 -9.82 -33.97
C CYS A 10 10.86 -9.47 -32.67
N SER A 11 10.22 -10.44 -32.02
CA SER A 11 9.43 -10.22 -30.81
C SER A 11 10.32 -9.96 -29.58
N CYS A 12 11.44 -10.68 -29.43
CA CYS A 12 12.47 -10.35 -28.43
C CYS A 12 13.12 -8.98 -28.67
N HIS A 13 13.44 -8.66 -29.94
CA HIS A 13 14.01 -7.36 -30.30
C HIS A 13 13.02 -6.21 -30.06
N PHE A 14 11.72 -6.45 -30.31
CA PHE A 14 10.66 -5.48 -30.04
C PHE A 14 10.53 -5.19 -28.54
N ILE A 15 10.53 -6.20 -27.67
CA ILE A 15 10.48 -6.01 -26.21
C ILE A 15 11.69 -5.21 -25.73
N LEU A 16 12.89 -5.61 -26.15
CA LEU A 16 14.11 -4.88 -25.79
C LEU A 16 14.07 -3.45 -26.31
N LYS A 17 13.58 -3.23 -27.53
CA LYS A 17 13.45 -1.89 -28.12
C LYS A 17 12.37 -1.05 -27.41
N LEU A 18 11.27 -1.66 -26.98
CA LEU A 18 10.20 -1.00 -26.22
C LEU A 18 10.74 -0.53 -24.87
N PHE A 19 11.34 -1.42 -24.07
CA PHE A 19 11.92 -1.05 -22.78
C PHE A 19 13.08 -0.05 -22.92
N ASN A 20 13.93 -0.19 -23.95
CA ASN A 20 15.01 0.77 -24.21
C ASN A 20 14.47 2.13 -24.70
N LEU A 21 13.42 2.16 -25.51
CA LEU A 21 12.78 3.40 -25.96
C LEU A 21 12.07 4.11 -24.81
N CYS A 22 11.43 3.36 -23.92
CA CYS A 22 10.84 3.91 -22.70
C CYS A 22 11.92 4.45 -21.77
N LYS A 23 13.02 3.72 -21.55
CA LYS A 23 14.19 4.23 -20.83
C LYS A 23 14.73 5.50 -21.48
N SER A 24 14.86 5.55 -22.81
CA SER A 24 15.36 6.72 -23.54
C SER A 24 14.40 7.91 -23.50
N ASN A 25 13.09 7.69 -23.56
CA ASN A 25 12.12 8.79 -23.43
C ASN A 25 12.05 9.33 -22.00
N SER A 26 12.34 8.49 -21.00
CA SER A 26 12.58 8.93 -19.64
C SER A 26 13.98 9.53 -19.42
N THR A 27 14.89 9.55 -20.41
CA THR A 27 16.25 10.12 -20.21
C THR A 27 16.28 11.61 -19.94
N GLY A 28 15.25 12.37 -20.33
CA GLY A 28 15.11 13.76 -19.89
C GLY A 28 15.07 13.85 -18.35
N ALA A 29 14.25 13.01 -17.72
CA ALA A 29 14.18 12.83 -16.27
C ALA A 29 15.51 12.30 -15.71
N LEU A 30 16.07 11.25 -16.33
CA LEU A 30 17.31 10.61 -15.88
C LEU A 30 18.53 11.54 -15.95
N SER A 31 18.59 12.45 -16.93
CA SER A 31 19.70 13.39 -17.14
C SER A 31 19.70 14.52 -16.11
N ASN A 32 18.53 15.02 -15.73
CA ASN A 32 18.40 15.96 -14.63
C ASN A 32 18.70 15.27 -13.30
N ILE A 33 18.19 14.05 -13.06
CA ILE A 33 18.43 13.30 -11.83
C ILE A 33 19.90 12.85 -11.69
N SER A 34 20.59 12.51 -12.78
CA SER A 34 22.03 12.19 -12.75
C SER A 34 22.90 13.43 -12.52
N ARG A 35 22.52 14.61 -13.03
CA ARG A 35 23.14 15.88 -12.64
C ARG A 35 22.92 16.21 -11.17
N ILE A 36 21.72 15.97 -10.65
CA ILE A 36 21.44 16.19 -9.22
C ILE A 36 22.19 15.18 -8.35
N ARG A 37 22.32 13.92 -8.79
CA ARG A 37 23.16 12.90 -8.13
C ARG A 37 24.63 13.29 -8.11
N ALA A 38 25.17 13.81 -9.22
CA ALA A 38 26.54 14.32 -9.28
C ALA A 38 26.75 15.50 -8.32
N SER A 39 25.82 16.46 -8.31
CA SER A 39 25.81 17.58 -7.35
C SER A 39 25.73 17.10 -5.88
N ARG A 40 25.03 15.99 -5.63
CA ARG A 40 24.92 15.36 -4.30
C ARG A 40 26.22 14.72 -3.82
N GLU A 41 26.98 14.11 -4.73
CA GLU A 41 28.32 13.58 -4.43
C GLU A 41 29.30 14.72 -4.08
N ASP A 42 29.20 15.86 -4.78
CA ASP A 42 30.02 17.05 -4.52
C ASP A 42 29.68 17.75 -3.18
N LEU A 43 28.39 17.85 -2.81
CA LEU A 43 27.96 18.43 -1.53
C LEU A 43 28.34 17.56 -0.32
N LEU A 44 28.27 16.23 -0.46
CA LEU A 44 28.72 15.30 0.58
C LEU A 44 30.25 15.36 0.76
N ASP A 45 31.03 15.60 -0.30
CA ASP A 45 32.48 15.79 -0.22
C ASP A 45 32.88 17.12 0.45
N THR A 46 32.06 18.16 0.34
CA THR A 46 32.34 19.46 0.96
C THR A 46 32.15 19.45 2.48
N SER A 47 31.33 18.54 3.02
CA SER A 47 31.03 18.43 4.46
C SER A 47 31.96 17.47 5.23
N THR A 48 32.82 16.71 4.55
CA THR A 48 33.75 15.76 5.18
C THR A 48 35.21 15.99 4.79
N SER A 49 35.77 17.11 5.24
CA SER A 49 37.23 17.20 5.37
C SER A 49 37.69 16.30 6.53
N ARG A 50 38.08 15.06 6.20
CA ARG A 50 39.27 14.32 6.70
C ARG A 50 39.12 12.81 6.44
N LYS A 51 40.07 12.29 5.65
CA LYS A 51 40.52 10.90 5.46
C LYS A 51 39.81 9.80 6.29
N ALA A 52 39.14 8.87 5.60
CA ALA A 52 39.44 7.44 5.63
C ALA A 52 38.54 6.69 4.62
N SER A 53 39.12 5.70 3.95
CA SER A 53 38.52 4.77 3.02
C SER A 53 37.39 3.94 3.64
N ALA A 54 36.16 4.42 3.57
CA ALA A 54 34.95 3.65 3.78
C ALA A 54 34.05 3.82 2.55
N VAL A 55 33.50 2.71 2.04
CA VAL A 55 32.55 2.68 0.92
C VAL A 55 31.45 3.72 1.18
N LYS A 56 31.39 4.78 0.36
CA LYS A 56 30.40 5.86 0.47
C LYS A 56 29.00 5.27 0.26
N VAL A 57 28.26 5.04 1.35
CA VAL A 57 26.86 4.60 1.28
C VAL A 57 26.02 5.79 0.84
N THR A 58 25.67 5.85 -0.45
CA THR A 58 24.67 6.79 -0.95
C THR A 58 23.32 6.48 -0.32
N VAL A 59 22.84 7.34 0.60
CA VAL A 59 21.52 7.20 1.21
C VAL A 59 20.45 7.30 0.11
N PRO A 60 19.53 6.31 -0.01
CA PRO A 60 18.45 6.36 -0.97
C PRO A 60 17.56 7.59 -0.75
N TYR A 61 17.12 8.23 -1.83
CA TYR A 61 16.19 9.35 -1.72
C TYR A 61 14.84 8.87 -1.18
N GLY A 62 14.16 9.71 -0.39
CA GLY A 62 12.94 9.33 0.31
C GLY A 62 13.17 8.52 1.60
N THR A 63 14.35 8.64 2.21
CA THR A 63 14.66 8.03 3.52
C THR A 63 14.26 8.96 4.66
N LEU A 64 13.29 8.56 5.50
CA LEU A 64 12.75 9.39 6.59
C LEU A 64 13.83 9.94 7.51
N GLY A 65 14.76 9.10 7.98
CA GLY A 65 15.83 9.51 8.90
C GLY A 65 16.93 10.40 8.32
N ALA A 66 16.90 10.71 7.01
CA ALA A 66 17.89 11.57 6.36
C ALA A 66 17.68 13.05 6.73
N SER A 67 18.76 13.84 6.74
CA SER A 67 18.66 15.29 6.98
C SER A 67 17.81 15.98 5.90
N ARG A 68 17.18 17.10 6.27
CA ARG A 68 16.33 17.87 5.35
C ARG A 68 17.05 18.31 4.08
N GLU A 69 18.35 18.61 4.16
CA GLU A 69 19.16 18.95 2.98
C GLU A 69 19.29 17.80 1.98
N ILE A 70 19.38 16.55 2.46
CA ILE A 70 19.46 15.36 1.59
C ILE A 70 18.08 15.03 1.03
N TRP A 71 17.03 15.27 1.82
CA TRP A 71 15.63 15.09 1.42
C TRP A 71 15.16 16.14 0.40
N ALA A 72 15.46 17.42 0.61
CA ALA A 72 14.99 18.51 -0.25
C ALA A 72 15.67 18.54 -1.63
N ASN A 73 16.80 17.83 -1.79
CA ASN A 73 17.64 17.93 -2.97
C ASN A 73 17.22 17.06 -4.16
N ASN A 74 16.00 16.50 -4.29
CA ASN A 74 15.68 15.61 -5.43
C ASN A 74 14.19 15.39 -5.79
N VAL A 75 14.00 14.87 -7.02
CA VAL A 75 12.79 14.44 -7.79
C VAL A 75 11.48 15.16 -7.47
N GLU A 76 11.14 16.14 -8.31
CA GLU A 76 9.85 16.82 -8.27
C GLU A 76 8.69 15.85 -8.50
N SER A 77 7.53 16.15 -7.89
CA SER A 77 6.29 15.36 -8.08
C SER A 77 5.99 15.11 -9.57
N ALA A 78 6.28 16.09 -10.43
CA ALA A 78 6.06 15.97 -11.88
C ALA A 78 6.88 14.84 -12.54
N GLU A 79 8.09 14.54 -12.06
CA GLU A 79 8.89 13.43 -12.59
C GLU A 79 8.35 12.07 -12.12
N ARG A 80 7.70 12.01 -10.96
CA ARG A 80 6.97 10.82 -10.50
C ARG A 80 5.72 10.57 -11.32
N ASP A 81 4.97 11.61 -11.66
CA ASP A 81 3.80 11.50 -12.53
C ASP A 81 4.17 11.05 -13.95
N LYS A 82 5.29 11.56 -14.49
CA LYS A 82 5.83 11.08 -15.79
C LYS A 82 6.24 9.61 -15.74
N PHE A 83 6.88 9.18 -14.66
CA PHE A 83 7.23 7.77 -14.48
C PHE A 83 5.98 6.90 -14.43
N ASP A 84 4.98 7.27 -13.63
CA ASP A 84 3.71 6.54 -13.49
C ASP A 84 2.98 6.41 -14.83
N ALA A 85 2.90 7.50 -15.61
CA ALA A 85 2.32 7.49 -16.95
C ALA A 85 3.12 6.60 -17.93
N THR A 86 4.45 6.60 -17.81
CA THR A 86 5.32 5.74 -18.64
C THR A 86 5.12 4.28 -18.29
N LEU A 87 5.06 3.96 -17.00
CA LEU A 87 4.85 2.60 -16.51
C LEU A 87 3.49 2.06 -16.95
N GLU A 88 2.41 2.84 -16.79
CA GLU A 88 1.08 2.48 -17.27
C GLU A 88 1.09 2.16 -18.77
N LYS A 89 1.72 3.03 -19.58
CA LYS A 89 1.82 2.82 -21.03
C LYS A 89 2.59 1.54 -21.36
N VAL A 90 3.70 1.26 -20.67
CA VAL A 90 4.47 0.03 -20.91
C VAL A 90 3.62 -1.20 -20.60
N LEU A 91 2.94 -1.24 -19.45
CA LEU A 91 2.13 -2.38 -19.05
C LEU A 91 0.93 -2.58 -19.99
N ALA A 92 0.24 -1.50 -20.36
CA ALA A 92 -0.90 -1.54 -21.26
C ALA A 92 -0.55 -1.98 -22.69
N GLU A 93 0.65 -1.66 -23.20
CA GLU A 93 1.09 -2.07 -24.54
C GLU A 93 1.58 -3.53 -24.58
N LEU A 94 1.98 -4.11 -23.44
CA LEU A 94 2.37 -5.52 -23.36
C LEU A 94 1.17 -6.46 -23.55
N GLU A 95 -0.02 -6.07 -23.10
CA GLU A 95 -1.24 -6.87 -23.23
C GLU A 95 -1.65 -7.17 -24.68
N PRO A 96 -1.89 -6.18 -25.56
CA PRO A 96 -2.29 -6.44 -26.93
C PRO A 96 -1.20 -7.18 -27.72
N VAL A 97 0.09 -6.92 -27.42
CA VAL A 97 1.21 -7.62 -28.07
C VAL A 97 1.22 -9.10 -27.68
N ALA A 98 1.12 -9.40 -26.38
CA ALA A 98 1.08 -10.78 -25.91
C ALA A 98 -0.16 -11.52 -26.42
N LEU A 99 -1.33 -10.87 -26.43
CA LEU A 99 -2.57 -11.44 -26.95
C LEU A 99 -2.50 -11.69 -28.47
N GLN A 100 -1.98 -10.75 -29.24
CA GLN A 100 -1.83 -10.91 -30.69
C GLN A 100 -0.92 -12.09 -31.03
N GLU A 101 0.17 -12.25 -30.30
CA GLU A 101 1.14 -13.32 -30.52
C GLU A 101 0.60 -14.68 -30.03
N GLN A 102 -0.17 -14.67 -28.94
CA GLN A 102 -0.93 -15.83 -28.50
C GLN A 102 -1.92 -16.29 -29.58
N MET A 103 -2.71 -15.36 -30.13
CA MET A 103 -3.66 -15.64 -31.22
C MET A 103 -2.95 -16.08 -32.50
N PHE A 104 -1.77 -15.51 -32.79
CA PHE A 104 -0.95 -15.97 -33.89
C PHE A 104 -0.51 -17.43 -33.68
N CYS A 105 -0.02 -17.80 -32.50
CA CYS A 105 0.37 -19.18 -32.19
C CYS A 105 -0.81 -20.15 -32.35
N ILE A 106 -1.98 -19.78 -31.81
CA ILE A 106 -3.20 -20.59 -31.90
C ILE A 106 -3.58 -20.82 -33.37
N ASN A 107 -3.66 -19.76 -34.17
CA ASN A 107 -4.04 -19.84 -35.58
C ASN A 107 -2.98 -20.54 -36.44
N PHE A 108 -1.71 -20.23 -36.23
CA PHE A 108 -0.59 -20.74 -37.04
C PHE A 108 -0.40 -22.25 -36.84
N PHE A 109 -0.54 -22.74 -35.61
CA PHE A 109 -0.45 -24.16 -35.29
C PHE A 109 -1.81 -24.87 -35.32
N GLN A 110 -2.89 -24.17 -35.73
CA GLN A 110 -4.26 -24.70 -35.80
C GLN A 110 -4.70 -25.37 -34.50
N LEU A 111 -4.31 -24.80 -33.36
CA LEU A 111 -4.55 -25.41 -32.05
C LEU A 111 -6.04 -25.44 -31.69
N ASP A 112 -6.86 -24.54 -32.27
CA ASP A 112 -8.31 -24.56 -32.17
C ASP A 112 -8.94 -25.78 -32.89
N VAL A 113 -8.28 -26.33 -33.91
CA VAL A 113 -8.75 -27.47 -34.70
C VAL A 113 -8.52 -28.80 -33.99
N LEU A 114 -7.64 -28.82 -32.97
CA LEU A 114 -7.40 -29.99 -32.11
C LEU A 114 -8.48 -30.15 -31.03
N SER A 115 -9.37 -29.18 -30.85
CA SER A 115 -10.64 -29.38 -30.14
C SER A 115 -11.51 -30.31 -31.00
N PRO A 116 -11.92 -31.50 -30.54
CA PRO A 116 -12.65 -32.47 -31.36
C PRO A 116 -14.12 -32.05 -31.51
N THR A 117 -14.37 -30.84 -31.99
CA THR A 117 -15.62 -30.54 -32.69
C THR A 117 -15.44 -31.02 -34.11
N GLY A 118 -15.95 -32.22 -34.39
CA GLY A 118 -15.94 -32.83 -35.70
C GLY A 118 -16.49 -31.87 -36.75
N LYS A 119 -15.59 -31.38 -37.61
CA LYS A 119 -15.76 -31.05 -39.04
C LYS A 119 -14.53 -30.25 -39.46
N ASN A 120 -13.60 -30.96 -40.11
CA ASN A 120 -12.90 -30.57 -41.34
C ASN A 120 -11.51 -31.19 -41.41
N THR A 121 -11.46 -32.46 -41.82
CA THR A 121 -10.29 -33.01 -42.51
C THR A 121 -10.72 -33.19 -43.96
N GLN A 122 -10.44 -32.21 -44.81
CA GLN A 122 -10.65 -32.36 -46.26
C GLN A 122 -9.36 -32.90 -46.87
N THR A 123 -9.32 -34.21 -47.08
CA THR A 123 -8.40 -34.87 -48.01
C THR A 123 -9.18 -35.89 -48.83
N THR A 124 -9.36 -35.54 -50.11
CA THR A 124 -9.38 -36.42 -51.31
C THR A 124 -10.44 -37.54 -51.47
N LEU A 125 -11.22 -37.37 -52.56
CA LEU A 125 -11.78 -38.37 -53.51
C LEU A 125 -13.14 -39.07 -53.18
N ASP A 126 -14.18 -38.58 -53.89
CA ASP A 126 -15.45 -39.13 -54.44
C ASP A 126 -15.80 -40.66 -54.39
N PRO A 127 -17.02 -41.14 -54.76
CA PRO A 127 -18.38 -40.51 -54.89
C PRO A 127 -19.60 -41.36 -54.37
N GLU A 128 -20.82 -40.78 -54.41
CA GLU A 128 -22.19 -41.39 -54.52
C GLU A 128 -22.76 -42.16 -53.28
N GLU A 129 -24.00 -41.98 -52.79
CA GLU A 129 -25.32 -42.01 -53.44
C GLU A 129 -26.48 -41.41 -52.57
N LYS A 130 -27.70 -41.42 -53.13
CA LYS A 130 -28.94 -40.62 -52.96
C LYS A 130 -29.82 -40.76 -51.67
N PRO A 131 -30.87 -39.90 -51.51
CA PRO A 131 -31.62 -39.67 -50.27
C PRO A 131 -32.95 -40.43 -50.17
N THR A 132 -33.50 -40.63 -48.97
CA THR A 132 -34.96 -40.85 -48.78
C THR A 132 -35.44 -40.55 -47.35
N SER A 133 -36.56 -39.81 -47.28
CA SER A 133 -37.68 -39.70 -46.31
C SER A 133 -37.74 -40.70 -45.13
N SER A 134 -38.37 -40.51 -43.98
CA SER A 134 -39.26 -39.50 -43.35
C SER A 134 -39.64 -40.05 -41.95
N GLU A 135 -40.30 -39.22 -41.12
CA GLU A 135 -41.18 -39.58 -39.98
C GLU A 135 -40.61 -39.69 -38.55
N THR A 136 -40.92 -38.63 -37.78
CA THR A 136 -41.53 -38.60 -36.42
C THR A 136 -41.26 -39.74 -35.42
N ASP A 137 -40.58 -39.40 -34.31
CA ASP A 137 -41.08 -39.70 -32.95
C ASP A 137 -40.40 -38.79 -31.89
N PRO A 138 -41.12 -38.15 -30.94
CA PRO A 138 -40.54 -37.28 -29.94
C PRO A 138 -40.60 -37.91 -28.53
N ASN A 139 -39.67 -38.79 -28.17
CA ASN A 139 -39.43 -39.10 -26.74
C ASN A 139 -38.19 -39.97 -26.47
N ILE A 140 -36.98 -39.38 -26.55
CA ILE A 140 -35.80 -39.89 -25.82
C ILE A 140 -34.92 -38.68 -25.43
N SER A 141 -35.29 -37.95 -24.38
CA SER A 141 -34.49 -36.83 -23.84
C SER A 141 -33.90 -37.15 -22.46
N GLU A 142 -33.38 -38.36 -22.25
CA GLU A 142 -32.84 -38.72 -20.92
C GLU A 142 -31.57 -39.60 -20.91
N TYR A 143 -30.88 -39.78 -22.04
CA TYR A 143 -29.64 -40.61 -22.07
C TYR A 143 -28.42 -40.00 -22.79
N LEU A 144 -28.37 -38.67 -22.99
CA LEU A 144 -27.19 -37.99 -23.56
C LEU A 144 -26.81 -36.76 -22.73
N ASN A 145 -26.39 -36.96 -21.48
CA ASN A 145 -25.77 -35.90 -20.68
C ASN A 145 -24.56 -36.39 -19.87
N SER A 146 -23.73 -37.27 -20.47
CA SER A 146 -22.47 -37.73 -19.87
C SER A 146 -21.20 -37.24 -20.61
N SER A 147 -21.31 -36.35 -21.59
CA SER A 147 -20.18 -36.01 -22.48
C SER A 147 -19.62 -34.58 -22.37
N GLN A 148 -19.89 -33.81 -21.30
CA GLN A 148 -19.28 -32.48 -21.12
C GLN A 148 -17.92 -32.48 -20.36
N PHE A 149 -17.43 -33.65 -19.95
CA PHE A 149 -16.14 -33.80 -19.28
C PHE A 149 -14.87 -33.87 -20.17
N PRO A 150 -14.91 -34.14 -21.50
CA PRO A 150 -13.70 -34.12 -22.35
C PRO A 150 -13.24 -32.73 -22.80
N GLN A 151 -14.16 -31.82 -23.15
CA GLN A 151 -13.80 -30.53 -23.78
C GLN A 151 -12.96 -29.63 -22.87
N LYS A 152 -13.36 -29.49 -21.60
CA LYS A 152 -12.63 -28.69 -20.60
C LYS A 152 -11.21 -29.17 -20.33
N LYS A 153 -10.91 -30.46 -20.55
CA LYS A 153 -9.55 -31.00 -20.40
C LYS A 153 -8.69 -30.68 -21.63
N ILE A 154 -9.29 -30.75 -22.81
CA ILE A 154 -8.62 -30.47 -24.08
C ILE A 154 -8.32 -28.97 -24.21
N ASP A 155 -9.27 -28.09 -23.87
CA ASP A 155 -9.05 -26.63 -23.86
C ASP A 155 -7.97 -26.22 -22.86
N ARG A 156 -7.89 -26.90 -21.70
CA ARG A 156 -6.80 -26.71 -20.74
C ARG A 156 -5.45 -27.14 -21.31
N GLN A 157 -5.41 -28.26 -22.02
CA GLN A 157 -4.19 -28.77 -22.63
C GLN A 157 -3.70 -27.87 -23.78
N ILE A 158 -4.62 -27.34 -24.58
CA ILE A 158 -4.31 -26.34 -25.62
C ILE A 158 -3.73 -25.07 -24.99
N ASN A 159 -4.38 -24.54 -23.94
CA ASN A 159 -3.86 -23.37 -23.22
C ASN A 159 -2.49 -23.62 -22.59
N GLU A 160 -2.22 -24.84 -22.12
CA GLU A 160 -0.92 -25.25 -21.59
C GLU A 160 0.18 -25.21 -22.67
N GLU A 161 -0.10 -25.78 -23.85
CA GLU A 161 0.85 -25.79 -24.97
C GLU A 161 1.07 -24.40 -25.56
N VAL A 162 0.01 -23.60 -25.69
CA VAL A 162 0.10 -22.18 -26.07
C VAL A 162 1.00 -21.43 -25.09
N ARG A 163 0.84 -21.65 -23.79
CA ARG A 163 1.67 -20.98 -22.78
C ARG A 163 3.13 -21.41 -22.87
N LYS A 164 3.43 -22.69 -23.09
CA LYS A 164 4.81 -23.17 -23.30
C LYS A 164 5.46 -22.49 -24.51
N MET A 165 4.71 -22.32 -25.61
CA MET A 165 5.20 -21.58 -26.77
C MET A 165 5.42 -20.10 -26.46
N MET A 166 4.50 -19.45 -25.75
CA MET A 166 4.66 -18.07 -25.32
C MET A 166 5.88 -17.89 -24.41
N ILE A 167 6.16 -18.84 -23.49
CA ILE A 167 7.39 -18.85 -22.68
C ILE A 167 8.63 -18.96 -23.56
N ALA A 168 8.60 -19.78 -24.61
CA ALA A 168 9.74 -19.90 -25.54
C ALA A 168 9.95 -18.63 -26.38
N LEU A 169 8.88 -17.90 -26.72
CA LEU A 169 8.92 -16.66 -27.50
C LEU A 169 9.29 -15.43 -26.65
N PHE A 170 8.77 -15.37 -25.43
CA PHE A 170 8.77 -14.20 -24.57
C PHE A 170 9.39 -14.44 -23.19
N GLY A 171 10.16 -15.52 -23.01
CA GLY A 171 10.75 -15.89 -21.72
C GLY A 171 11.66 -14.83 -21.10
N ILE A 172 12.17 -13.87 -21.88
CA ILE A 172 12.97 -12.74 -21.37
C ILE A 172 12.11 -11.60 -20.79
N LEU A 173 10.80 -11.57 -21.05
CA LEU A 173 9.92 -10.46 -20.71
C LEU A 173 9.93 -10.15 -19.22
N GLU A 174 9.83 -11.18 -18.38
CA GLU A 174 9.85 -11.02 -16.92
C GLU A 174 11.16 -10.36 -16.45
N ALA A 175 12.30 -10.89 -16.90
CA ALA A 175 13.61 -10.39 -16.53
C ALA A 175 13.81 -8.93 -16.98
N GLU A 176 13.38 -8.58 -18.20
CA GLU A 176 13.49 -7.22 -18.71
C GLU A 176 12.54 -6.25 -18.01
N LEU A 177 11.33 -6.68 -17.65
CA LEU A 177 10.40 -5.88 -16.86
C LEU A 177 10.99 -5.59 -15.46
N ILE A 178 11.55 -6.60 -14.80
CA ILE A 178 12.21 -6.43 -13.50
C ILE A 178 13.43 -5.50 -13.63
N ASN A 179 14.26 -5.68 -14.67
CA ASN A 179 15.42 -4.83 -14.93
C ASN A 179 15.02 -3.37 -15.21
N PHE A 180 13.92 -3.16 -15.93
CA PHE A 180 13.33 -1.85 -16.16
C PHE A 180 12.93 -1.21 -14.83
N ILE A 181 12.11 -1.87 -14.01
CA ILE A 181 11.66 -1.37 -12.70
C ILE A 181 12.85 -1.02 -11.80
N GLN A 182 13.81 -1.94 -11.65
CA GLN A 182 14.97 -1.74 -10.78
C GLN A 182 15.86 -0.57 -11.23
N SER A 183 15.88 -0.22 -12.52
CA SER A 183 16.65 0.91 -13.00
C SER A 183 16.12 2.25 -12.49
N PHE A 184 14.80 2.36 -12.30
CA PHE A 184 14.15 3.54 -11.74
C PHE A 184 14.25 3.55 -10.21
N GLU A 185 14.03 2.42 -9.53
CA GLU A 185 14.12 2.34 -8.06
C GLU A 185 15.49 2.78 -7.49
N LYS A 186 16.56 2.68 -8.29
CA LYS A 186 17.91 3.19 -7.94
C LYS A 186 18.00 4.72 -7.89
N LEU A 187 17.01 5.42 -8.40
CA LEU A 187 16.96 6.88 -8.52
C LEU A 187 16.07 7.49 -7.44
N ASP A 188 14.83 7.04 -7.40
CA ASP A 188 13.84 7.40 -6.39
C ASP A 188 13.21 6.11 -5.86
N SER A 189 13.36 5.90 -4.56
CA SER A 189 12.80 4.72 -3.90
C SER A 189 11.28 4.76 -3.80
N PHE A 190 10.64 5.93 -3.95
CA PHE A 190 9.18 6.04 -4.04
C PHE A 190 8.60 5.37 -5.29
N TYR A 191 9.37 5.15 -6.35
CA TYR A 191 8.87 4.46 -7.55
C TYR A 191 8.36 3.05 -7.25
N THR A 192 8.89 2.38 -6.23
CA THR A 192 8.39 1.07 -5.79
C THR A 192 6.91 1.11 -5.37
N LEU A 193 6.43 2.24 -4.84
CA LEU A 193 5.03 2.45 -4.46
C LEU A 193 4.11 2.46 -5.69
N TYR A 194 4.47 3.23 -6.71
CA TYR A 194 3.74 3.32 -7.97
C TYR A 194 3.71 1.96 -8.69
N VAL A 195 4.87 1.28 -8.76
CA VAL A 195 4.97 -0.02 -9.43
C VAL A 195 4.10 -1.06 -8.75
N LEU A 196 4.05 -1.10 -7.42
CA LEU A 196 3.21 -2.02 -6.67
C LEU A 196 1.72 -1.85 -7.03
N VAL A 197 1.24 -0.61 -7.03
CA VAL A 197 -0.16 -0.30 -7.33
C VAL A 197 -0.50 -0.61 -8.78
N ARG A 198 0.30 -0.10 -9.73
CA ARG A 198 0.07 -0.29 -11.17
C ARG A 198 0.10 -1.75 -11.58
N LEU A 199 1.13 -2.47 -11.17
CA LEU A 199 1.25 -3.88 -11.53
C LEU A 199 0.15 -4.74 -10.88
N THR A 200 -0.28 -4.40 -9.66
CA THR A 200 -1.47 -5.05 -9.05
C THR A 200 -2.73 -4.82 -9.89
N GLN A 201 -2.98 -3.59 -10.36
CA GLN A 201 -4.14 -3.28 -11.20
C GLN A 201 -4.16 -4.13 -12.47
N HIS A 202 -3.03 -4.21 -13.17
CA HIS A 202 -2.89 -5.01 -14.40
C HIS A 202 -3.08 -6.52 -14.16
N VAL A 203 -2.60 -7.05 -13.03
CA VAL A 203 -2.86 -8.45 -12.66
C VAL A 203 -4.35 -8.69 -12.37
N MET A 204 -5.01 -7.75 -11.70
CA MET A 204 -6.42 -7.88 -11.30
C MET A 204 -7.40 -7.62 -12.45
N SER A 205 -7.01 -6.90 -13.50
CA SER A 205 -7.85 -6.62 -14.68
C SER A 205 -7.78 -7.69 -15.76
N ALA A 206 -6.88 -8.67 -15.64
CA ALA A 206 -6.67 -9.71 -16.64
C ALA A 206 -7.91 -10.60 -16.83
N GLN A 207 -8.36 -10.78 -18.08
CA GLN A 207 -9.51 -11.62 -18.42
C GLN A 207 -9.23 -13.12 -18.19
N ASP A 208 -8.00 -13.57 -18.48
CA ASP A 208 -7.53 -14.93 -18.21
C ASP A 208 -6.34 -14.88 -17.23
N THR A 209 -6.61 -15.25 -15.99
CA THR A 209 -5.63 -15.27 -14.89
C THR A 209 -4.55 -16.35 -15.05
N HIS A 210 -4.76 -17.32 -15.94
CA HIS A 210 -3.80 -18.37 -16.25
C HIS A 210 -3.09 -18.17 -17.61
N SER A 211 -3.31 -17.02 -18.24
CA SER A 211 -2.59 -16.60 -19.44
C SER A 211 -1.10 -16.39 -19.16
N PHE A 212 -0.29 -16.47 -20.22
CA PHE A 212 1.16 -16.24 -20.13
C PHE A 212 1.49 -14.88 -19.50
N LEU A 213 0.84 -13.81 -19.96
CA LEU A 213 1.13 -12.46 -19.48
C LEU A 213 0.65 -12.26 -18.03
N SER A 214 -0.53 -12.76 -17.67
CA SER A 214 -1.03 -12.65 -16.30
C SER A 214 -0.11 -13.36 -15.30
N MET A 215 0.35 -14.58 -15.63
CA MET A 215 1.34 -15.31 -14.82
C MET A 215 2.69 -14.58 -14.74
N THR A 216 3.13 -13.96 -15.84
CA THR A 216 4.36 -13.16 -15.89
C THR A 216 4.27 -11.92 -14.99
N PHE A 217 3.16 -11.18 -15.07
CA PHE A 217 2.91 -10.02 -14.20
C PHE A 217 2.75 -10.44 -12.74
N ALA A 218 2.07 -11.56 -12.45
CA ALA A 218 1.94 -12.08 -11.10
C ALA A 218 3.31 -12.45 -10.50
N SER A 219 4.19 -13.08 -11.28
CA SER A 219 5.57 -13.37 -10.85
C SER A 219 6.36 -12.09 -10.58
N ALA A 220 6.35 -11.14 -11.52
CA ALA A 220 6.98 -9.84 -11.34
C ALA A 220 6.43 -9.06 -10.12
N LEU A 221 5.13 -9.16 -9.84
CA LEU A 221 4.47 -8.53 -8.70
C LEU A 221 4.99 -9.06 -7.36
N VAL A 222 5.36 -10.34 -7.27
CA VAL A 222 6.01 -10.90 -6.08
C VAL A 222 7.36 -10.23 -5.84
N HIS A 223 8.14 -9.99 -6.89
CA HIS A 223 9.42 -9.28 -6.80
C HIS A 223 9.24 -7.82 -6.37
N VAL A 224 8.27 -7.11 -6.97
CA VAL A 224 7.93 -5.72 -6.62
C VAL A 224 7.47 -5.62 -5.16
N LYS A 225 6.62 -6.55 -4.70
CA LYS A 225 6.16 -6.57 -3.31
C LYS A 225 7.32 -6.76 -2.33
N ARG A 226 8.27 -7.65 -2.63
CA ARG A 226 9.49 -7.80 -1.80
C ARG A 226 10.33 -6.52 -1.77
N ASN A 227 10.42 -5.77 -2.88
CA ASN A 227 11.12 -4.49 -2.93
C ASN A 227 10.40 -3.41 -2.13
N PHE A 228 9.07 -3.32 -2.23
CA PHE A 228 8.24 -2.46 -1.41
C PHE A 228 8.46 -2.73 0.09
N ASP A 229 8.37 -4.00 0.53
CA ASP A 229 8.57 -4.34 1.93
C ASP A 229 9.99 -4.02 2.42
N ARG A 230 11.00 -4.22 1.56
CA ARG A 230 12.39 -3.82 1.85
C ARG A 230 12.51 -2.30 2.00
N PHE A 231 11.89 -1.53 1.13
CA PHE A 231 11.90 -0.07 1.20
C PHE A 231 11.24 0.42 2.49
N MET A 232 10.06 -0.10 2.85
CA MET A 232 9.38 0.29 4.08
C MET A 232 10.17 -0.11 5.34
N GLN A 233 10.82 -1.27 5.33
CA GLN A 233 11.72 -1.67 6.41
C GLN A 233 12.93 -0.73 6.51
N GLN A 234 13.47 -0.26 5.39
CA GLN A 234 14.54 0.75 5.38
C GLN A 234 14.08 2.08 5.97
N GLN A 235 12.83 2.49 5.75
CA GLN A 235 12.26 3.69 6.40
C GLN A 235 12.27 3.54 7.91
N VAL A 236 11.77 2.42 8.42
CA VAL A 236 11.78 2.10 9.86
C VAL A 236 13.21 2.10 10.40
N GLN A 237 14.14 1.43 9.73
CA GLN A 237 15.53 1.36 10.18
C GLN A 237 16.21 2.74 10.17
N SER A 238 15.88 3.60 9.20
CA SER A 238 16.43 4.95 9.14
C SER A 238 15.98 5.85 10.30
N ILE A 239 14.77 5.61 10.84
CA ILE A 239 14.32 6.26 12.07
C ILE A 239 15.22 5.81 13.20
N VAL A 240 15.45 4.50 13.36
CA VAL A 240 16.27 3.93 14.44
C VAL A 240 17.72 4.44 14.42
N GLU A 241 18.30 4.55 13.23
CA GLU A 241 19.70 4.90 13.04
C GLU A 241 19.93 6.42 12.85
N CYS A 242 18.90 7.23 13.05
CA CYS A 242 18.97 8.67 12.82
C CYS A 242 20.02 9.33 13.71
N LYS A 243 20.89 10.16 13.11
CA LYS A 243 21.98 10.83 13.81
C LYS A 243 21.64 12.30 14.04
N LEU A 244 21.56 12.69 15.32
CA LEU A 244 21.27 14.07 15.69
C LEU A 244 22.51 14.95 15.76
N PRO A 245 22.38 16.26 15.47
CA PRO A 245 23.48 17.21 15.56
C PRO A 245 23.86 17.52 17.02
N LYS A 246 24.88 16.84 17.55
CA LYS A 246 25.31 16.95 18.95
C LYS A 246 25.84 18.33 19.38
N LYS A 247 26.18 19.20 18.43
CA LYS A 247 26.86 20.49 18.70
C LYS A 247 25.91 21.70 18.71
N SER A 248 24.70 21.57 18.20
CA SER A 248 23.71 22.65 18.10
C SER A 248 22.46 22.31 18.92
N LYS A 249 21.52 23.26 18.99
CA LYS A 249 20.17 22.94 19.46
C LYS A 249 19.54 21.94 18.49
N CYS A 250 18.83 20.96 19.03
CA CYS A 250 17.95 20.07 18.28
C CYS A 250 16.54 20.64 18.27
N GLY A 251 15.92 20.73 17.10
CA GLY A 251 14.51 21.10 16.92
C GLY A 251 13.70 19.88 16.47
N ILE A 252 12.86 20.05 15.45
CA ILE A 252 12.13 18.95 14.82
C ILE A 252 13.11 17.92 14.27
N LEU A 253 12.85 16.65 14.55
CA LEU A 253 13.70 15.53 14.15
C LEU A 253 13.50 15.25 12.66
N PRO A 254 14.55 14.84 11.93
CA PRO A 254 14.46 14.72 10.47
C PRO A 254 13.35 13.78 9.99
N TYR A 255 13.16 12.65 10.67
CA TYR A 255 12.10 11.70 10.34
C TYR A 255 10.69 12.17 10.72
N VAL A 256 10.55 13.15 11.62
CA VAL A 256 9.26 13.79 11.92
C VAL A 256 8.94 14.79 10.81
N GLU A 257 9.90 15.62 10.44
CA GLU A 257 9.76 16.61 9.36
C GLU A 257 9.48 15.94 8.00
N ASN A 258 10.23 14.89 7.66
CA ASN A 258 10.10 14.21 6.37
C ASN A 258 8.85 13.31 6.28
N PHE A 259 8.20 12.99 7.41
CA PHE A 259 7.03 12.12 7.42
C PHE A 259 5.84 12.73 6.69
N GLU A 260 5.69 14.06 6.71
CA GLU A 260 4.61 14.76 6.01
C GLU A 260 4.67 14.53 4.49
N ASP A 261 5.85 14.77 3.90
CA ASP A 261 6.08 14.60 2.46
C ASP A 261 5.92 13.11 2.06
N PHE A 262 6.42 12.21 2.90
CA PHE A 262 6.29 10.77 2.71
C PHE A 262 4.81 10.35 2.70
N ALA A 263 4.07 10.71 3.74
CA ALA A 263 2.68 10.34 3.91
C ALA A 263 1.80 10.97 2.84
N SER A 264 1.98 12.23 2.51
CA SER A 264 1.24 12.91 1.43
C SER A 264 1.44 12.21 0.08
N THR A 265 2.67 11.83 -0.24
CA THR A 265 2.98 11.08 -1.46
C THR A 265 2.32 9.69 -1.44
N ALA A 266 2.48 8.95 -0.34
CA ALA A 266 1.92 7.60 -0.20
C ALA A 266 0.38 7.61 -0.23
N GLU A 267 -0.27 8.58 0.42
CA GLU A 267 -1.72 8.74 0.40
C GLU A 267 -2.23 9.02 -1.02
N ASN A 268 -1.55 9.85 -1.80
CA ASN A 268 -1.92 10.11 -3.19
C ASN A 268 -1.85 8.84 -4.05
N ILE A 269 -0.82 8.01 -3.85
CA ILE A 269 -0.61 6.77 -4.63
C ILE A 269 -1.62 5.68 -4.23
N PHE A 270 -1.88 5.53 -2.92
CA PHE A 270 -2.70 4.43 -2.40
C PHE A 270 -4.19 4.76 -2.29
N LYS A 271 -4.60 5.98 -2.65
CA LYS A 271 -5.99 6.45 -2.63
C LYS A 271 -6.90 5.51 -3.43
N LYS A 272 -7.70 4.71 -2.72
CA LYS A 272 -8.66 3.74 -3.27
C LYS A 272 -8.00 2.60 -4.08
N THR A 273 -6.88 2.08 -3.58
CA THR A 273 -6.20 0.92 -4.17
C THR A 273 -6.48 -0.36 -3.38
N GLU A 274 -6.43 -1.51 -4.05
CA GLU A 274 -6.51 -2.84 -3.41
C GLU A 274 -5.34 -3.11 -2.43
N ARG A 275 -4.26 -2.32 -2.53
CA ARG A 275 -3.07 -2.44 -1.68
C ARG A 275 -3.09 -1.52 -0.47
N ARG A 276 -4.21 -0.83 -0.21
CA ARG A 276 -4.34 0.08 0.94
C ARG A 276 -4.00 -0.58 2.28
N ALA A 277 -4.50 -1.80 2.49
CA ALA A 277 -4.24 -2.56 3.72
C ALA A 277 -2.76 -2.87 3.96
N ASP A 278 -1.94 -2.98 2.90
CA ASP A 278 -0.49 -3.16 3.04
C ASP A 278 0.16 -1.86 3.55
N MET A 279 -0.27 -0.71 3.02
CA MET A 279 0.24 0.60 3.44
C MET A 279 -0.18 0.94 4.88
N ASP A 280 -1.43 0.67 5.26
CA ASP A 280 -1.93 0.92 6.61
C ASP A 280 -1.14 0.14 7.68
N LYS A 281 -0.77 -1.12 7.41
CA LYS A 281 0.11 -1.91 8.29
C LYS A 281 1.48 -1.27 8.47
N TRP A 282 2.02 -0.68 7.42
CA TRP A 282 3.31 -0.01 7.48
C TRP A 282 3.25 1.36 8.15
N TYR A 283 2.18 2.13 7.95
CA TYR A 283 1.96 3.37 8.70
C TYR A 283 1.96 3.13 10.20
N LEU A 284 1.24 2.09 10.66
CA LEU A 284 1.23 1.75 12.08
C LEU A 284 2.64 1.47 12.61
N GLN A 285 3.46 0.73 11.86
CA GLN A 285 4.85 0.44 12.25
C GLN A 285 5.72 1.69 12.26
N ILE A 286 5.66 2.51 11.21
CA ILE A 286 6.44 3.75 11.08
C ILE A 286 6.07 4.73 12.19
N VAL A 287 4.78 5.02 12.38
CA VAL A 287 4.32 5.99 13.39
C VAL A 287 4.67 5.53 14.80
N ASN A 288 4.46 4.24 15.13
CA ASN A 288 4.91 3.70 16.41
C ASN A 288 6.42 3.87 16.61
N LYS A 289 7.21 3.62 15.56
CA LYS A 289 8.67 3.81 15.60
C LYS A 289 9.07 5.27 15.73
N ILE A 290 8.37 6.20 15.09
CA ILE A 290 8.57 7.65 15.27
C ILE A 290 8.38 8.03 16.74
N PHE A 291 7.24 7.66 17.35
CA PHE A 291 6.96 7.98 18.76
C PHE A 291 7.97 7.35 19.72
N GLU A 292 8.34 6.09 19.49
CA GLU A 292 9.36 5.39 20.28
C GLU A 292 10.72 6.14 20.21
N TYR A 293 11.17 6.48 19.00
CA TYR A 293 12.50 7.04 18.80
C TYR A 293 12.60 8.54 19.06
N ILE A 294 11.49 9.31 19.03
CA ILE A 294 11.47 10.66 19.61
C ILE A 294 11.93 10.60 21.07
N SER A 295 11.43 9.63 21.85
CA SER A 295 11.85 9.46 23.25
C SER A 295 13.31 9.02 23.39
N VAL A 296 13.77 8.10 22.56
CA VAL A 296 15.17 7.63 22.59
C VAL A 296 16.13 8.76 22.25
N HIS A 297 15.96 9.40 21.09
CA HIS A 297 16.90 10.41 20.63
C HIS A 297 16.88 11.71 21.43
N SER A 298 15.73 12.06 22.00
CA SER A 298 15.65 13.23 22.89
C SER A 298 16.47 13.05 24.17
N ASN A 299 16.56 11.83 24.71
CA ASN A 299 17.37 11.54 25.89
C ASN A 299 18.88 11.51 25.57
N ASP A 300 19.25 11.13 24.35
CA ASP A 300 20.65 11.05 23.90
C ASP A 300 21.25 12.41 23.53
N HIS A 301 20.42 13.45 23.41
CA HIS A 301 20.87 14.75 22.92
C HIS A 301 21.52 15.61 24.03
N PRO A 302 22.78 16.06 23.86
CA PRO A 302 23.56 16.65 24.97
C PRO A 302 23.26 18.14 25.26
N LYS A 303 22.58 18.87 24.37
CA LYS A 303 22.46 20.34 24.44
C LYS A 303 21.04 20.91 24.51
N THR A 304 20.05 20.11 24.15
CA THR A 304 18.63 20.52 24.21
C THR A 304 17.96 19.60 25.21
N PRO A 305 17.26 20.13 26.23
CA PRO A 305 16.54 19.30 27.18
C PRO A 305 15.59 18.35 26.48
N SER A 306 15.58 17.08 26.91
CA SER A 306 14.76 16.03 26.27
C SER A 306 13.28 16.39 26.22
N GLN A 307 12.77 17.12 27.21
CA GLN A 307 11.39 17.57 27.27
C GLN A 307 11.02 18.54 26.15
N VAL A 308 11.92 19.48 25.80
CA VAL A 308 11.69 20.45 24.72
C VAL A 308 11.62 19.72 23.39
N ILE A 309 12.55 18.79 23.14
CA ILE A 309 12.55 17.97 21.92
C ILE A 309 11.25 17.15 21.83
N LYS A 310 10.85 16.48 22.92
CA LYS A 310 9.60 15.69 22.95
C LYS A 310 8.38 16.56 22.68
N MET A 311 8.25 17.69 23.37
CA MET A 311 7.11 18.60 23.23
C MET A 311 6.95 19.08 21.77
N GLU A 312 8.01 19.62 21.17
CA GLU A 312 7.97 20.12 19.79
C GLU A 312 7.63 19.01 18.79
N ASN A 313 8.26 17.84 18.91
CA ASN A 313 8.06 16.74 17.97
C ASN A 313 6.71 16.04 18.14
N TYR A 314 6.21 15.86 19.37
CA TYR A 314 4.87 15.32 19.59
C TYR A 314 3.78 16.26 19.13
N HIS A 315 3.92 17.56 19.39
CA HIS A 315 2.99 18.57 18.90
C HIS A 315 2.93 18.57 17.37
N HIS A 316 4.09 18.55 16.72
CA HIS A 316 4.17 18.49 15.25
C HIS A 316 3.52 17.22 14.70
N MET A 317 3.86 16.04 15.25
CA MET A 317 3.26 14.77 14.85
C MET A 317 1.74 14.75 15.05
N PHE A 318 1.23 15.27 16.17
CA PHE A 318 -0.19 15.33 16.43
C PHE A 318 -0.93 16.21 15.41
N SER A 319 -0.38 17.40 15.12
CA SER A 319 -0.93 18.30 14.10
C SER A 319 -0.93 17.64 12.71
N LEU A 320 0.18 16.99 12.35
CA LEU A 320 0.34 16.33 11.06
C LEU A 320 -0.63 15.15 10.88
N LEU A 321 -0.75 14.27 11.89
CA LEU A 321 -1.67 13.13 11.86
C LEU A 321 -3.13 13.59 11.79
N SER A 322 -3.49 14.67 12.50
CA SER A 322 -4.82 15.27 12.44
C SER A 322 -5.16 15.82 11.05
N GLN A 323 -4.19 16.41 10.35
CA GLN A 323 -4.37 16.95 9.00
C GLN A 323 -4.42 15.88 7.92
N LEU A 324 -3.57 14.84 8.02
CA LEU A 324 -3.43 13.81 6.99
C LEU A 324 -4.61 12.83 6.90
N LYS A 325 -5.42 12.69 7.97
CA LYS A 325 -6.61 11.80 8.01
C LYS A 325 -6.35 10.40 7.44
N VAL A 326 -5.30 9.73 7.94
CA VAL A 326 -4.83 8.43 7.43
C VAL A 326 -5.77 7.31 7.90
N PRO A 327 -6.59 6.68 7.03
CA PRO A 327 -7.64 5.74 7.44
C PRO A 327 -7.16 4.52 8.22
N GLY A 328 -5.91 4.09 7.99
CA GLY A 328 -5.28 2.96 8.70
C GLY A 328 -4.80 3.27 10.12
N LEU A 329 -4.60 4.56 10.44
CA LEU A 329 -4.25 5.03 11.77
C LEU A 329 -5.49 5.42 12.58
N ASP A 330 -6.62 5.63 11.90
CA ASP A 330 -7.94 5.84 12.48
C ASP A 330 -8.52 4.56 13.14
N ALA A 331 -7.73 3.48 13.27
CA ALA A 331 -8.09 2.24 13.96
C ALA A 331 -8.40 2.41 15.48
N ALA A 332 -8.55 3.64 15.98
CA ALA A 332 -9.48 3.95 17.05
C ALA A 332 -10.93 3.81 16.52
N LYS A 333 -11.41 2.57 16.34
CA LYS A 333 -12.76 2.23 15.81
C LYS A 333 -13.92 3.03 16.43
N LYS A 334 -13.73 3.53 17.65
CA LYS A 334 -14.67 4.39 18.35
C LYS A 334 -14.76 5.78 17.72
N ASP A 335 -13.62 6.40 17.45
CA ASP A 335 -13.55 7.72 16.85
C ASP A 335 -14.03 7.68 15.40
N LEU A 336 -13.68 6.65 14.62
CA LEU A 336 -14.24 6.43 13.27
C LEU A 336 -15.76 6.22 13.25
N PHE A 337 -16.30 5.49 14.23
CA PHE A 337 -17.74 5.26 14.30
C PHE A 337 -18.49 6.56 14.59
N PHE A 338 -18.05 7.32 15.60
CA PHE A 338 -18.69 8.58 15.97
C PHE A 338 -18.39 9.72 14.99
N GLU A 339 -17.22 9.74 14.34
CA GLU A 339 -16.93 10.64 13.23
C GLU A 339 -17.77 10.31 12.00
N GLY A 340 -17.95 9.03 11.67
CA GLY A 340 -18.85 8.59 10.60
C GLY A 340 -20.31 8.96 10.86
N VAL A 341 -20.77 8.83 12.11
CA VAL A 341 -22.07 9.36 12.57
C VAL A 341 -22.13 10.87 12.36
N GLN A 342 -21.11 11.61 12.79
CA GLN A 342 -21.05 13.06 12.67
C GLN A 342 -21.07 13.52 11.20
N GLN A 343 -20.33 12.85 10.32
CA GLN A 343 -20.32 13.12 8.88
C GLN A 343 -21.69 12.87 8.26
N LYS A 344 -22.43 11.84 8.68
CA LYS A 344 -23.79 11.59 8.20
C LYS A 344 -24.79 12.65 8.67
N VAL A 345 -24.68 13.10 9.91
CA VAL A 345 -25.48 14.22 10.42
C VAL A 345 -25.15 15.50 9.64
N ALA A 346 -23.87 15.76 9.37
CA ALA A 346 -23.43 16.90 8.55
C ALA A 346 -23.91 16.83 7.08
N GLN A 347 -24.11 15.61 6.55
CA GLN A 347 -24.71 15.37 5.22
C GLN A 347 -26.25 15.55 5.20
N GLY A 348 -26.85 15.98 6.31
CA GLY A 348 -28.28 16.28 6.40
C GLY A 348 -29.15 15.11 6.85
N VAL A 349 -28.56 13.97 7.23
CA VAL A 349 -29.31 12.88 7.86
C VAL A 349 -29.75 13.32 9.26
N LYS A 350 -31.03 13.19 9.58
CA LYS A 350 -31.52 13.54 10.92
C LYS A 350 -30.88 12.66 11.98
N GLU A 351 -30.53 13.23 13.13
CA GLU A 351 -29.90 12.48 14.23
C GLU A 351 -30.73 11.24 14.64
N THR A 352 -32.06 11.33 14.62
CA THR A 352 -32.97 10.20 14.91
C THR A 352 -32.93 9.07 13.88
N GLU A 353 -32.43 9.35 12.67
CA GLU A 353 -32.39 8.40 11.55
C GLU A 353 -31.06 7.64 11.46
N ILE A 354 -30.03 8.10 12.16
CA ILE A 354 -28.70 7.47 12.18
C ILE A 354 -28.79 6.00 12.58
N SER A 355 -29.62 5.67 13.57
CA SER A 355 -29.75 4.30 14.07
C SER A 355 -30.32 3.29 13.06
N TYR A 356 -30.93 3.77 11.96
CA TYR A 356 -31.42 2.94 10.85
C TYR A 356 -30.39 2.75 9.73
N GLN A 357 -29.28 3.49 9.76
CA GLN A 357 -28.18 3.29 8.82
C GLN A 357 -27.47 1.98 9.15
N MET A 358 -27.36 1.07 8.17
CA MET A 358 -26.76 -0.25 8.38
C MET A 358 -25.36 -0.18 9.00
N ALA A 359 -24.54 0.78 8.55
CA ALA A 359 -23.18 1.01 9.06
C ALA A 359 -23.12 1.65 10.47
N PHE A 360 -24.21 2.27 10.93
CA PHE A 360 -24.32 2.96 12.22
C PHE A 360 -25.54 2.45 13.00
N SER A 361 -25.83 1.17 12.87
CA SER A 361 -27.01 0.57 13.49
C SER A 361 -26.83 0.46 15.00
N LYS A 362 -27.94 0.28 15.74
CA LYS A 362 -27.90 -0.02 17.18
C LYS A 362 -27.01 -1.23 17.50
N GLN A 363 -27.00 -2.23 16.62
CA GLN A 363 -26.17 -3.43 16.78
C GLN A 363 -24.69 -3.11 16.62
N GLU A 364 -24.33 -2.25 15.66
CA GLU A 364 -22.95 -1.87 15.43
C GLU A 364 -22.42 -0.98 16.55
N LEU A 365 -23.24 -0.05 17.06
CA LEU A 365 -22.90 0.73 18.26
C LEU A 365 -22.60 -0.18 19.47
N ARG A 366 -23.42 -1.24 19.70
CA ARG A 366 -23.17 -2.19 20.79
C ARG A 366 -21.83 -2.91 20.65
N LYS A 367 -21.45 -3.32 19.43
CA LYS A 367 -20.14 -3.94 19.16
C LYS A 367 -18.99 -2.97 19.39
N VAL A 368 -19.16 -1.69 19.05
CA VAL A 368 -18.13 -0.66 19.28
C VAL A 368 -17.95 -0.42 20.77
N ILE A 369 -19.03 -0.26 21.54
CA ILE A 369 -18.97 -0.05 22.99
C ILE A 369 -18.36 -1.26 23.71
N SER A 370 -18.71 -2.49 23.31
CA SER A 370 -18.20 -3.71 23.96
C SER A 370 -16.69 -3.92 23.79
N GLN A 371 -16.03 -3.20 22.88
CA GLN A 371 -14.57 -3.21 22.73
C GLN A 371 -13.85 -2.37 23.78
N TYR A 372 -14.57 -1.53 24.54
CA TYR A 372 -14.01 -0.63 25.55
C TYR A 372 -14.67 -0.83 26.91
N PRO A 373 -14.60 -2.04 27.50
CA PRO A 373 -15.13 -2.26 28.84
C PRO A 373 -14.33 -1.45 29.87
N ALA A 374 -14.97 -1.15 31.01
CA ALA A 374 -14.39 -0.34 32.09
C ALA A 374 -12.97 -0.80 32.50
N ARG A 375 -12.73 -2.13 32.51
CA ARG A 375 -11.44 -2.74 32.83
C ARG A 375 -10.34 -2.37 31.83
N GLU A 376 -10.62 -2.42 30.54
CA GLU A 376 -9.63 -2.09 29.50
C GLU A 376 -9.36 -0.58 29.48
N VAL A 377 -10.38 0.24 29.75
CA VAL A 377 -10.21 1.69 29.93
C VAL A 377 -9.30 2.00 31.12
N LYS A 378 -9.55 1.40 32.30
CA LYS A 378 -8.70 1.58 33.48
C LYS A 378 -7.25 1.15 33.21
N LYS A 379 -7.05 -0.02 32.59
CA LYS A 379 -5.72 -0.53 32.20
C LYS A 379 -5.02 0.41 31.20
N GLY A 380 -5.76 0.99 30.26
CA GLY A 380 -5.27 2.00 29.34
C GLY A 380 -4.78 3.26 30.06
N LEU A 381 -5.57 3.76 31.01
CA LEU A 381 -5.22 4.89 31.86
C LEU A 381 -4.00 4.61 32.76
N GLU A 382 -3.89 3.41 33.34
CA GLU A 382 -2.71 2.99 34.11
C GLU A 382 -1.43 3.01 33.28
N ASN A 383 -1.49 2.48 32.05
CA ASN A 383 -0.36 2.51 31.12
C ASN A 383 0.00 3.94 30.71
N LEU A 384 -1.01 4.78 30.53
CA LEU A 384 -0.84 6.18 30.18
C LEU A 384 -0.20 6.96 31.34
N TYR A 385 -0.66 6.74 32.57
CA TYR A 385 -0.06 7.29 33.78
C TYR A 385 1.41 6.91 33.91
N LYS A 386 1.75 5.61 33.82
CA LYS A 386 3.14 5.13 33.88
C LYS A 386 4.02 5.75 32.80
N LYS A 387 3.46 6.01 31.61
CA LYS A 387 4.19 6.73 30.55
C LYS A 387 4.38 8.19 30.92
N VAL A 388 3.38 8.88 31.42
CA VAL A 388 3.48 10.28 31.84
C VAL A 388 4.47 10.40 33.00
N GLU A 389 4.33 9.60 34.05
CA GLU A 389 5.24 9.51 35.20
C GLU A 389 6.69 9.23 34.79
N LYS A 390 6.93 8.22 33.94
CA LYS A 390 8.29 7.86 33.48
C LYS A 390 8.94 8.95 32.61
N HIS A 391 8.16 9.77 31.93
CA HIS A 391 8.68 10.71 30.93
C HIS A 391 8.55 12.18 31.33
N LEU A 392 7.86 12.53 32.42
CA LEU A 392 7.85 13.87 33.03
C LEU A 392 9.01 14.05 34.01
N CYS A 393 9.56 15.27 34.10
CA CYS A 393 10.62 15.62 35.06
C CYS A 393 10.09 15.78 36.50
N GLU A 394 11.01 15.68 37.48
CA GLU A 394 10.79 15.89 38.92
C GLU A 394 10.52 17.37 39.30
N GLU A 395 9.88 18.17 38.44
CA GLU A 395 9.35 19.46 38.88
C GLU A 395 8.14 19.21 39.78
N GLU A 396 8.19 19.72 41.02
CA GLU A 396 7.11 19.57 41.99
C GLU A 396 5.78 19.99 41.37
N ASN A 397 4.81 19.06 41.38
CA ASN A 397 3.43 19.22 40.92
C ASN A 397 3.18 19.14 39.40
N LEU A 398 4.18 19.03 38.52
CA LEU A 398 3.95 18.96 37.07
C LEU A 398 3.15 17.71 36.66
N LEU A 399 3.46 16.56 37.28
CA LEU A 399 2.71 15.32 37.08
C LEU A 399 1.23 15.47 37.47
N GLN A 400 0.96 16.15 38.59
CA GLN A 400 -0.42 16.38 39.04
C GLN A 400 -1.17 17.30 38.08
N VAL A 401 -0.53 18.36 37.57
CA VAL A 401 -1.13 19.30 36.62
C VAL A 401 -1.46 18.59 35.30
N VAL A 402 -0.50 17.82 34.76
CA VAL A 402 -0.72 17.05 33.51
C VAL A 402 -1.78 15.98 33.72
N TRP A 403 -1.77 15.27 34.84
CA TRP A 403 -2.77 14.25 35.13
C TRP A 403 -4.19 14.83 35.27
N ARG A 404 -4.33 16.02 35.88
CA ARG A 404 -5.60 16.75 35.95
C ARG A 404 -6.07 17.18 34.56
N ALA A 405 -5.20 17.75 33.73
CA ALA A 405 -5.57 18.13 32.37
C ALA A 405 -6.02 16.91 31.53
N MET A 406 -5.37 15.77 31.71
CA MET A 406 -5.76 14.51 31.05
C MET A 406 -7.10 13.98 31.55
N GLN A 407 -7.39 14.13 32.84
CA GLN A 407 -8.71 13.79 33.40
C GLN A 407 -9.81 14.67 32.80
N GLU A 408 -9.59 15.98 32.73
CA GLU A 408 -10.55 16.93 32.15
C GLU A 408 -10.84 16.62 30.68
N GLU A 409 -9.80 16.37 29.89
CA GLU A 409 -9.95 16.00 28.47
C GLU A 409 -10.68 14.65 28.30
N PHE A 410 -10.36 13.66 29.13
CA PHE A 410 -11.05 12.35 29.07
C PHE A 410 -12.54 12.48 29.42
N ILE A 411 -12.88 13.32 30.40
CA ILE A 411 -14.27 13.62 30.77
C ILE A 411 -14.97 14.36 29.63
N ALA A 412 -14.30 15.34 28.99
CA ALA A 412 -14.85 16.05 27.84
C ALA A 412 -15.20 15.08 26.69
N GLN A 413 -14.28 14.15 26.38
CA GLN A 413 -14.51 13.11 25.39
C GLN A 413 -15.65 12.16 25.77
N TYR A 414 -15.71 11.74 27.04
CA TYR A 414 -16.83 10.92 27.55
C TYR A 414 -18.18 11.63 27.33
N ASN A 415 -18.29 12.90 27.74
CA ASN A 415 -19.52 13.68 27.61
C ASN A 415 -19.93 13.83 26.14
N TYR A 416 -18.98 14.10 25.26
CA TYR A 416 -19.22 14.18 23.83
C TYR A 416 -19.85 12.89 23.28
N LEU A 417 -19.29 11.73 23.67
CA LEU A 417 -19.79 10.43 23.23
C LEU A 417 -21.17 10.11 23.80
N GLU A 418 -21.38 10.37 25.08
CA GLU A 418 -22.67 10.16 25.75
C GLU A 418 -23.77 10.99 25.10
N GLU A 419 -23.49 12.27 24.82
CA GLU A 419 -24.42 13.17 24.13
C GLU A 419 -24.77 12.64 22.73
N ARG A 420 -23.78 12.17 21.96
CA ARG A 420 -24.01 11.59 20.62
C ARG A 420 -24.81 10.31 20.68
N ILE A 421 -24.55 9.42 21.64
CA ILE A 421 -25.33 8.20 21.86
C ILE A 421 -26.78 8.57 22.17
N GLN A 422 -27.00 9.53 23.07
CA GLN A 422 -28.34 9.95 23.47
C GLN A 422 -29.13 10.55 22.29
N LYS A 423 -28.49 11.38 21.46
CA LYS A 423 -29.13 12.04 20.32
C LYS A 423 -29.40 11.09 19.16
N CYS A 424 -28.43 10.24 18.81
CA CYS A 424 -28.52 9.40 17.62
C CYS A 424 -29.21 8.04 17.87
N TYR A 425 -29.29 7.60 19.13
CA TYR A 425 -29.79 6.27 19.51
C TYR A 425 -30.81 6.34 20.66
N ALA A 426 -31.60 7.42 20.71
CA ALA A 426 -32.66 7.60 21.70
C ALA A 426 -33.58 6.36 21.81
N GLY A 427 -33.92 5.96 23.04
CA GLY A 427 -34.77 4.80 23.31
C GLY A 427 -34.11 3.43 23.07
N ALA A 428 -32.83 3.36 22.68
CA ALA A 428 -32.13 2.09 22.48
C ALA A 428 -31.64 1.43 23.79
N MET A 429 -31.69 2.14 24.92
CA MET A 429 -31.10 1.71 26.20
C MET A 429 -29.65 1.22 26.03
N ILE A 430 -28.86 1.99 25.28
CA ILE A 430 -27.42 1.75 25.09
C ILE A 430 -26.69 2.83 25.88
N THR A 431 -25.88 2.41 26.84
CA THR A 431 -25.03 3.28 27.67
C THR A 431 -23.61 2.74 27.67
N LEU A 432 -22.65 3.59 28.03
CA LEU A 432 -21.30 3.13 28.34
C LEU A 432 -21.32 2.33 29.66
N GLU A 433 -20.41 1.36 29.80
CA GLU A 433 -20.34 0.47 30.97
C GLU A 433 -19.83 1.15 32.25
N PHE A 434 -19.35 2.39 32.13
CA PHE A 434 -18.80 3.21 33.20
C PHE A 434 -19.32 4.64 33.04
N ASN A 435 -19.40 5.37 34.15
CA ASN A 435 -19.85 6.75 34.20
C ASN A 435 -18.72 7.70 34.64
N ILE A 436 -19.02 9.00 34.74
CA ILE A 436 -18.05 10.02 35.15
C ILE A 436 -17.47 9.73 36.55
N ASN A 437 -18.27 9.23 37.50
CA ASN A 437 -17.75 8.88 38.83
C ASN A 437 -16.75 7.72 38.75
N ASP A 438 -16.99 6.73 37.88
CA ASP A 438 -16.04 5.65 37.65
C ASP A 438 -14.73 6.17 37.04
N ILE A 439 -14.80 7.11 36.09
CA ILE A 439 -13.62 7.77 35.52
C ILE A 439 -12.83 8.51 36.61
N LEU A 440 -13.52 9.33 37.43
CA LEU A 440 -12.88 10.03 38.54
C LEU A 440 -12.24 9.05 39.52
N ASN A 441 -12.90 7.93 39.80
CA ASN A 441 -12.35 6.86 40.63
C ASN A 441 -11.12 6.21 39.96
N PHE A 442 -11.13 5.96 38.65
CA PHE A 442 -9.95 5.43 37.94
C PHE A 442 -8.76 6.38 38.05
N PHE A 443 -8.94 7.66 37.74
CA PHE A 443 -7.86 8.65 37.81
C PHE A 443 -7.34 8.83 39.25
N SER A 444 -8.24 8.78 40.25
CA SER A 444 -7.89 8.87 41.67
C SER A 444 -7.15 7.62 42.16
N ASP A 445 -7.63 6.42 41.83
CA ASP A 445 -6.99 5.15 42.19
C ASP A 445 -5.59 5.04 41.59
N ILE A 446 -5.44 5.41 40.31
CA ILE A 446 -4.17 5.37 39.60
C ILE A 446 -3.17 6.33 40.25
N ALA A 447 -3.60 7.56 40.56
CA ALA A 447 -2.74 8.54 41.23
C ALA A 447 -2.45 8.25 42.71
N LYS A 448 -3.18 7.34 43.36
CA LYS A 448 -2.91 6.87 44.74
C LYS A 448 -2.04 5.63 44.80
N SER A 449 -2.00 4.86 43.71
CA SER A 449 -1.26 3.59 43.61
C SER A 449 0.18 3.78 43.13
N HIS A 450 0.52 5.01 42.77
CA HIS A 450 1.82 5.52 42.36
C HIS A 450 2.11 6.76 43.22
#